data_AF-A0A973D4S9-F1
#
_entry.id   AF-A0A973D4S9-F1
#
_cell.length_a   1.000
_cell.length_b   1.000
_cell.length_c   1.000
_cell.angle_alpha   90.00
_cell.angle_beta   90.00
_cell.angle_gamma   90.00
#
_symmetry.space_group_name_H-M   'P 1'
#
loop_
_entity.id
_entity.type
_entity.pdbx_description
1 polymer ?
#
loop_
_entity_poly.entity_id
_entity_poly.type
_entity_poly.pdbx_seq_one_letter_code
_entity_poly.pdbx_strand_id
1 'polypeptide(L)' 'MANSHSAISGWATESVAHPLVAECEFAIHGKALPGERRPEGPFGDHYGYYSLQHDYPVMKISSISHRRDAIFPA' A
#
# COMPACT_ATOMS: atom_id res chain seq x y z
N MET A 1 16.07 6.45 -28.82
CA MET A 1 14.60 6.62 -28.71
C MET A 1 14.24 6.34 -27.26
N ALA A 2 13.92 7.38 -26.48
CA ALA A 2 13.70 7.26 -25.04
C ALA A 2 12.21 6.95 -24.77
N ASN A 3 11.94 5.84 -24.09
CA ASN A 3 10.59 5.47 -23.69
C ASN A 3 10.08 6.45 -22.62
N SER A 4 9.04 7.18 -22.99
CA SER A 4 8.27 8.08 -22.14
C SER A 4 7.63 7.32 -20.98
N HIS A 5 8.30 7.30 -19.83
CA HIS A 5 7.67 6.85 -18.58
C HIS A 5 6.77 7.97 -18.09
N SER A 6 5.47 7.70 -18.06
CA SER A 6 4.45 8.57 -17.50
C SER A 6 4.79 8.87 -16.04
N ALA A 7 4.91 10.16 -15.71
CA ALA A 7 5.32 10.61 -14.39
C ALA A 7 4.23 10.30 -13.36
N ILE A 8 4.53 9.38 -12.44
CA ILE A 8 3.80 9.21 -11.17
C ILE A 8 3.97 10.51 -10.38
N SER A 9 2.92 11.32 -10.31
CA SER A 9 2.93 12.57 -9.55
C SER A 9 2.62 12.27 -8.08
N GLY A 10 3.65 12.25 -7.23
CA GLY A 10 3.50 12.08 -5.78
C GLY A 10 4.65 12.75 -5.03
N TRP A 11 4.34 13.31 -3.86
CA TRP A 11 5.34 13.89 -2.95
C TRP A 11 6.10 12.75 -2.25
N ALA A 12 7.10 12.18 -2.92
CA ALA A 12 7.99 11.18 -2.31
C ALA A 12 9.02 11.89 -1.43
N THR A 13 8.94 11.69 -0.12
CA THR A 13 9.93 12.20 0.86
C THR A 13 11.13 11.26 1.05
N GLU A 14 11.01 10.00 0.60
CA GLU A 14 12.08 9.00 0.57
C GLU A 14 12.06 8.23 -0.77
N SER A 15 13.23 7.80 -1.25
CA SER A 15 13.34 6.93 -2.43
C SER A 15 12.64 5.59 -2.16
N VAL A 16 11.83 5.12 -3.11
CA VAL A 16 11.21 3.79 -3.01
C VAL A 16 12.30 2.74 -3.14
N ALA A 17 12.50 1.95 -2.08
CA ALA A 17 13.55 0.93 -2.05
C ALA A 17 13.23 -0.29 -2.93
N HIS A 18 11.95 -0.50 -3.24
CA HIS A 18 11.45 -1.63 -4.03
C HIS A 18 10.90 -1.18 -5.39
N PRO A 19 11.13 -1.96 -6.46
CA PRO A 19 10.47 -1.71 -7.74
C PRO A 19 8.95 -1.71 -7.59
N LEU A 20 8.29 -0.76 -8.28
CA LEU A 20 6.83 -0.68 -8.33
C LEU A 20 6.30 -1.20 -9.67
N VAL A 21 5.08 -1.73 -9.67
CA VAL A 21 4.37 -2.07 -10.89
C VAL A 21 3.97 -0.78 -11.59
N ALA A 22 4.53 -0.52 -12.77
CA ALA A 22 4.38 0.78 -13.45
C ALA A 22 2.92 1.14 -13.79
N GLU A 23 2.07 0.14 -14.00
CA GLU A 23 0.67 0.33 -14.41
C GLU A 23 -0.34 0.25 -13.24
N CYS A 24 0.12 0.15 -11.99
CA CYS A 24 -0.80 0.12 -10.85
C CYS A 24 -1.58 1.43 -10.71
N GLU A 25 -2.85 1.35 -10.30
CA GLU A 25 -3.67 2.52 -10.02
C GLU A 25 -3.13 3.30 -8.80
N PHE A 26 -2.74 2.56 -7.76
CA PHE A 26 -2.18 3.09 -6.52
C PHE A 26 -0.97 2.26 -6.08
N ALA A 27 0.06 2.94 -5.58
CA ALA A 27 1.17 2.36 -4.85
C ALA A 27 1.29 3.04 -3.48
N ILE A 28 1.14 2.26 -2.42
CA ILE A 28 1.31 2.71 -1.04
C ILE A 28 2.68 2.21 -0.56
N HIS A 29 3.57 3.14 -0.20
CA HIS A 29 4.91 2.80 0.25
C HIS A 29 5.10 3.22 1.70
N GLY A 30 5.68 2.31 2.50
CA GLY A 30 5.87 2.50 3.92
C GLY A 30 6.69 1.36 4.51
N LYS A 31 6.81 1.36 5.85
CA LYS A 31 7.58 0.36 6.60
C LYS A 31 6.73 -0.17 7.74
N ALA A 32 6.79 -1.48 7.98
CA ALA A 32 6.30 -2.06 9.22
C ALA A 32 7.43 -2.04 10.25
N LEU A 33 7.25 -1.31 11.36
CA LEU A 33 8.29 -1.20 12.37
C LEU A 33 8.32 -2.44 13.27
N PRO A 34 9.50 -3.00 13.58
CA PRO A 34 9.60 -4.16 14.46
C PRO A 34 8.93 -3.91 15.81
N GLY A 35 8.05 -4.83 16.22
CA GLY A 35 7.37 -4.78 17.52
C GLY A 35 6.18 -3.81 17.61
N GLU A 36 5.95 -2.95 16.62
CA GLU A 36 4.77 -2.08 16.60
C GLU A 36 3.54 -2.86 16.11
N ARG A 37 2.58 -3.06 17.02
CA ARG A 37 1.34 -3.82 16.74
C ARG A 37 0.10 -3.09 17.22
N ARG A 38 -1.03 -3.36 16.56
CA ARG A 38 -2.36 -2.88 16.92
C ARG A 38 -3.40 -3.98 16.69
N PRO A 39 -4.54 -3.95 17.41
CA PRO A 39 -5.63 -4.86 17.17
C PRO A 39 -6.22 -4.67 15.77
N GLU A 40 -6.36 -5.78 15.04
CA GLU A 40 -6.95 -5.87 13.70
C GLU A 40 -8.13 -6.85 13.73
N GLY A 41 -9.20 -6.56 12.99
CA GLY A 41 -10.42 -7.37 12.95
C GLY A 41 -11.44 -7.04 14.05
N PRO A 42 -12.53 -7.82 14.18
CA PRO A 42 -12.82 -9.03 13.39
C PRO A 42 -13.14 -8.74 11.92
N PHE A 43 -12.94 -9.72 11.06
CA PHE A 43 -13.30 -9.65 9.62
C PHE A 43 -13.97 -10.93 9.16
N GLY A 44 -14.87 -10.81 8.18
CA GLY A 44 -15.37 -11.99 7.46
C GLY A 44 -14.24 -12.64 6.67
N ASP A 45 -14.09 -13.95 6.82
CA ASP A 45 -13.09 -14.74 6.10
C ASP A 45 -13.69 -15.50 4.91
N HIS A 46 -12.82 -16.15 4.14
CA HIS A 46 -13.19 -16.92 2.95
C HIS A 46 -13.97 -18.22 3.25
N TYR A 47 -14.10 -18.62 4.53
CA TYR A 47 -14.96 -19.72 4.96
C TYR A 47 -16.38 -19.25 5.34
N GLY A 48 -16.61 -17.93 5.35
CA GLY A 48 -17.88 -17.35 5.78
C GLY A 48 -18.01 -17.21 7.29
N TYR A 49 -16.90 -17.32 8.03
CA TYR A 49 -16.84 -17.07 9.46
C TYR A 49 -16.18 -15.72 9.75
N TYR A 50 -16.30 -15.26 11.00
CA TYR A 50 -15.51 -14.12 11.47
C TYR A 50 -14.17 -14.60 12.01
N SER A 51 -13.08 -14.12 11.39
CA SER A 51 -11.77 -14.12 12.03
C SER A 51 -11.81 -13.23 13.27
N LEU A 52 -11.28 -13.74 14.38
CA LEU A 52 -11.23 -13.01 15.64
C LEU A 52 -10.20 -11.88 15.59
N GLN A 53 -10.37 -10.90 16.46
CA GLN A 53 -9.41 -9.81 16.61
C GLN A 53 -8.05 -10.32 17.13
N HIS A 54 -6.94 -9.86 16.53
CA HIS A 54 -5.58 -10.14 17.00
C HIS A 54 -4.63 -8.97 16.71
N ASP A 55 -3.43 -8.97 17.30
CA ASP A 55 -2.44 -7.90 17.18
C ASP A 55 -1.53 -8.13 15.96
N TYR A 56 -1.68 -7.28 14.94
CA TYR A 56 -0.89 -7.34 13.70
C TYR A 56 0.08 -6.16 13.56
N PRO A 57 1.15 -6.29 12.74
CA PRO A 57 2.07 -5.21 12.47
C PRO A 57 1.39 -3.99 11.85
N VAL A 58 1.80 -2.79 12.25
CA VAL A 58 1.31 -1.54 11.64
C VAL A 58 2.26 -1.10 10.52
N MET A 59 1.72 -0.80 9.35
CA MET A 59 2.48 -0.14 8.29
C MET A 59 2.45 1.38 8.47
N LYS A 60 3.62 1.97 8.70
CA LYS A 60 3.80 3.43 8.68
C LYS A 60 4.02 3.90 7.25
N ILE A 61 3.03 4.59 6.70
CA ILE A 61 3.05 5.10 5.32
C ILE A 61 4.01 6.29 5.21
N SER A 62 4.85 6.27 4.17
CA SER A 62 5.80 7.33 3.83
C SER A 62 5.37 8.13 2.60
N SER A 63 4.76 7.46 1.61
CA SER A 63 4.27 8.09 0.40
C SER A 63 3.15 7.27 -0.23
N ILE A 64 2.24 7.95 -0.93
CA ILE A 64 1.24 7.34 -1.80
C ILE A 64 1.48 7.91 -3.20
N SER A 65 1.62 7.03 -4.18
CA SER A 65 1.72 7.38 -5.60
C SER A 65 0.53 6.80 -6.34
N HIS A 66 0.04 7.49 -7.36
CA HIS A 66 -1.09 7.02 -8.15
C HIS A 66 -1.02 7.56 -9.58
N ARG A 67 -1.77 6.93 -10.48
CA ARG A 67 -1.97 7.45 -11.84
C ARG A 67 -2.89 8.67 -11.82
N ARG A 68 -2.78 9.52 -12.84
CA ARG A 68 -3.82 10.52 -13.12
C ARG A 68 -5.13 9.77 -13.38
N ASP A 69 -6.22 10.23 -12.77
CA ASP A 69 -7.55 9.63 -12.89
C ASP A 69 -7.61 8.15 -12.43
N ALA A 70 -6.87 7.81 -11.37
CA ALA A 70 -6.79 6.46 -10.83
C ALA A 70 -8.16 5.89 -10.39
N ILE A 71 -8.39 4.61 -10.70
CA ILE A 71 -9.57 3.84 -10.33
C ILE A 71 -9.30 3.09 -9.03
N PHE A 72 -10.18 3.24 -8.04
CA PHE A 72 -10.09 2.50 -6.78
C PHE A 72 -10.75 1.11 -6.93
N PRO A 73 -9.98 0.00 -6.92
CA PRO A 73 -10.56 -1.33 -6.91
C PRO A 73 -11.09 -1.64 -5.49
N ALA A 74 -12.30 -2.20 -5.40
CA ALA A 74 -12.93 -2.62 -4.15
C ALA A 74 -13.49 -4.04 -4.27
#